data_AF-A0AAE2VDT2-F1
#
_entry.id   AF-A0AAE2VDT2-F1
#
_cell.length_a   1.000
_cell.length_b   1.000
_cell.length_c   1.000
_cell.angle_alpha   90.00
_cell.angle_beta   90.00
_cell.angle_gamma   90.00
#
_symmetry.space_group_name_H-M   'P 1'
#
loop_
_entity.id
_entity.type
_entity.pdbx_description
1 polymer ?
#
loop_
_entity_poly.entity_id
_entity_poly.type
_entity_poly.pdbx_seq_one_letter_code
_entity_poly.pdbx_strand_id
1 'polypeptide(L)'
;MSSHYKYPLIFTAFLLIAFCLIFFSYHLIHHVRLEYPNWQGESKDQNWEAVFTKNEDAPNEYSGKLYWIGDTIEIDNTYLESLIVKKDDEVLLSSDTEIPMHDYAGGTFSDGSAKEKSVSFLERLDEHELEGHDITIEVKWKQGNHYSASQLTLNEKTLFDEKQQ
;
A
#
# COMPACT_ATOMS: atom_id res chain seq x y z
N MET A 1 -36.64 45.11 -8.87
CA MET A 1 -35.31 44.56 -8.55
C MET A 1 -34.64 44.18 -9.87
N SER A 2 -33.56 44.87 -10.21
CA SER A 2 -32.97 44.92 -11.55
C SER A 2 -32.34 43.59 -11.96
N SER A 3 -32.59 43.16 -13.20
CA SER A 3 -32.07 41.91 -13.79
C SER A 3 -30.55 41.93 -14.07
N HIS A 4 -29.87 43.04 -13.79
CA HIS A 4 -28.46 43.27 -14.13
C HIS A 4 -27.45 42.50 -13.27
N TYR A 5 -27.83 42.03 -12.08
CA TYR A 5 -26.95 41.25 -11.21
C TYR A 5 -26.90 39.74 -11.53
N LYS A 6 -27.78 39.25 -12.42
CA LYS A 6 -27.87 37.82 -12.74
C LYS A 6 -26.71 37.33 -13.63
N TYR A 7 -26.33 38.13 -14.62
CA TYR A 7 -25.24 37.79 -15.56
C TYR A 7 -23.85 37.71 -14.92
N PRO A 8 -23.41 38.68 -14.08
CA PRO A 8 -22.12 38.55 -13.40
C PRO A 8 -22.11 37.39 -12.41
N LEU A 9 -23.23 37.09 -11.75
CA LEU A 9 -23.34 35.98 -10.80
C LEU A 9 -23.26 34.61 -11.49
N ILE A 10 -23.91 34.45 -12.65
CA ILE A 10 -23.80 33.24 -13.49
C ILE A 10 -22.37 33.08 -14.00
N PHE A 11 -21.73 34.16 -14.44
CA PHE A 11 -20.34 34.12 -14.90
C PHE A 11 -19.36 33.72 -13.79
N THR A 12 -19.52 34.29 -12.58
CA THR A 12 -18.70 33.90 -11.42
C THR A 12 -18.95 32.46 -10.99
N ALA A 13 -20.19 31.98 -11.02
CA ALA A 13 -20.51 30.59 -10.70
C ALA A 13 -19.88 29.63 -11.71
N PHE A 14 -19.91 29.97 -13.00
CA PHE A 14 -19.26 29.18 -14.05
C PHE A 14 -17.74 29.12 -13.88
N LEU A 15 -17.10 30.26 -13.56
CA LEU A 15 -15.67 30.30 -13.26
C LEU A 15 -15.30 29.45 -12.04
N LEU A 16 -16.12 29.49 -10.99
CA LEU A 16 -15.89 28.68 -9.79
C LEU A 16 -16.05 27.17 -10.09
N ILE A 17 -17.07 26.79 -10.87
CA ILE A 17 -17.25 25.39 -11.31
C ILE A 17 -16.05 24.95 -12.16
N ALA A 18 -15.62 25.76 -13.13
CA ALA A 18 -14.47 25.44 -13.95
C ALA A 18 -13.19 25.28 -13.11
N PHE A 19 -12.96 26.18 -12.14
CA PHE A 19 -11.85 26.07 -11.20
C PHE A 19 -11.91 24.78 -10.38
N CYS A 20 -13.08 24.46 -9.80
CA CYS A 20 -13.28 23.23 -9.05
C CYS A 20 -13.00 22.01 -9.91
N LEU A 21 -13.52 21.96 -11.14
CA LEU A 21 -13.27 20.84 -12.05
C LEU A 21 -11.76 20.67 -12.31
N ILE A 22 -11.04 21.74 -12.64
CA ILE A 22 -9.60 21.66 -12.88
C ILE A 22 -8.85 21.19 -11.62
N PHE A 23 -9.17 21.78 -10.46
CA PHE A 23 -8.50 21.46 -9.20
C PHE A 23 -8.73 20.01 -8.77
N PHE A 24 -9.99 19.56 -8.77
CA PHE A 24 -10.34 18.19 -8.40
C PHE A 24 -9.85 17.17 -9.43
N SER A 25 -9.91 17.48 -10.74
CA SER A 25 -9.34 16.60 -11.76
C SER A 25 -7.83 16.46 -11.63
N TYR A 26 -7.11 17.54 -11.35
CA TYR A 26 -5.67 17.48 -11.10
C TYR A 26 -5.35 16.61 -9.89
N HIS A 27 -6.04 16.84 -8.77
CA HIS A 27 -5.85 16.04 -7.55
C HIS A 27 -6.17 14.56 -7.77
N LEU A 28 -7.24 14.27 -8.52
CA LEU A 28 -7.63 12.90 -8.85
C LEU A 28 -6.56 12.21 -9.72
N ILE A 29 -6.09 12.87 -10.78
CA ILE A 29 -5.06 12.32 -11.67
C ILE A 29 -3.75 12.09 -10.91
N HIS A 30 -3.37 13.04 -10.05
CA HIS A 30 -2.16 12.91 -9.24
C HIS A 30 -2.25 11.72 -8.28
N HIS A 31 -3.37 11.59 -7.56
CA HIS A 31 -3.61 10.49 -6.65
C HIS A 31 -3.60 9.14 -7.38
N VAL A 32 -4.34 9.05 -8.49
CA VAL A 32 -4.37 7.86 -9.35
C VAL A 32 -2.97 7.45 -9.82
N ARG A 33 -2.14 8.41 -10.22
CA ARG A 33 -0.80 8.15 -10.74
C ARG A 33 0.15 7.63 -9.66
N LEU A 34 -0.02 8.06 -8.40
CA LEU A 34 0.75 7.57 -7.26
C LEU A 34 0.26 6.21 -6.77
N GLU A 35 -1.04 5.93 -6.93
CA GLU A 35 -1.63 4.68 -6.48
C GLU A 35 -1.41 3.53 -7.47
N TYR A 36 -1.31 3.81 -8.79
CA TYR A 36 -1.26 2.80 -9.85
C TYR A 36 -0.15 3.03 -10.91
N PRO A 37 0.37 1.95 -11.54
CA PRO A 37 0.19 0.56 -11.14
C PRO A 37 0.82 0.31 -9.76
N ASN A 38 0.33 -0.70 -9.06
CA ASN A 38 0.96 -1.22 -7.86
C ASN A 38 0.96 -2.74 -7.91
N TRP A 39 1.81 -3.38 -7.10
CA TRP A 39 1.84 -4.84 -7.00
C TRP A 39 1.35 -5.21 -5.62
N GLN A 40 0.27 -5.99 -5.55
CA GLN A 40 -0.34 -6.40 -4.28
C GLN A 40 -0.67 -7.89 -4.28
N GLY A 41 -0.64 -8.48 -3.09
CA GLY A 41 -0.99 -9.89 -2.90
C GLY A 41 -1.33 -10.18 -1.45
N GLU A 42 -2.27 -11.09 -1.26
CA GLU A 42 -2.68 -11.60 0.04
C GLU A 42 -2.28 -13.06 0.16
N SER A 43 -1.91 -13.47 1.37
CA SER A 43 -1.63 -14.87 1.67
C SER A 43 -2.91 -15.70 1.68
N LYS A 44 -2.80 -16.99 1.34
CA LYS A 44 -3.96 -17.90 1.28
C LYS A 44 -4.69 -18.06 2.61
N ASP A 45 -3.96 -17.90 3.72
CA ASP A 45 -4.49 -17.93 5.08
C ASP A 45 -5.04 -16.57 5.55
N GLN A 46 -5.04 -15.54 4.69
CA GLN A 46 -5.60 -14.21 4.94
C GLN A 46 -5.01 -13.49 6.15
N ASN A 47 -3.76 -13.83 6.51
CA ASN A 47 -3.07 -13.21 7.63
C ASN A 47 -2.10 -12.11 7.18
N TRP A 48 -1.66 -12.15 5.93
CA TRP A 48 -0.65 -11.25 5.39
C TRP A 48 -1.10 -10.62 4.08
N GLU A 49 -0.87 -9.32 3.97
CA GLU A 49 -0.97 -8.58 2.72
C GLU A 49 0.39 -7.92 2.46
N ALA A 50 0.87 -7.95 1.23
CA ALA A 50 2.03 -7.17 0.85
C ALA A 50 1.73 -6.32 -0.39
N VAL A 51 2.32 -5.13 -0.40
CA VAL A 51 2.11 -4.13 -1.45
C VAL A 51 3.43 -3.44 -1.77
N PHE A 52 3.77 -3.31 -3.05
CA PHE A 52 4.74 -2.33 -3.52
C PHE A 52 4.03 -1.04 -3.90
N THR A 53 4.31 0.03 -3.16
CA THR A 53 3.74 1.37 -3.41
C THR A 53 4.80 2.30 -4.00
N LYS A 54 4.40 3.23 -4.86
CA LYS A 54 5.28 4.27 -5.39
C LYS A 54 5.80 5.17 -4.28
N ASN A 55 7.06 5.59 -4.41
CA ASN A 55 7.63 6.61 -3.55
C ASN A 55 7.10 7.99 -3.96
N GLU A 56 6.62 8.78 -3.00
CA GLU A 56 6.01 10.10 -3.29
C GLU A 56 7.00 11.07 -3.95
N ASP A 57 8.28 11.00 -3.56
CA ASP A 57 9.38 11.81 -4.07
C ASP A 57 10.03 11.23 -5.34
N ALA A 58 9.84 9.94 -5.61
CA ALA A 58 10.34 9.25 -6.80
C ALA A 58 9.27 8.30 -7.38
N PRO A 59 8.29 8.80 -8.17
CA PRO A 59 7.13 8.00 -8.60
C PRO A 59 7.39 6.85 -9.58
N ASN A 60 8.64 6.63 -9.98
CA ASN A 60 9.08 5.49 -10.79
C ASN A 60 9.80 4.42 -9.93
N GLU A 61 9.99 4.70 -8.65
CA GLU A 61 10.59 3.80 -7.68
C GLU A 61 9.52 3.32 -6.70
N TYR A 62 9.63 2.07 -6.30
CA TYR A 62 8.67 1.35 -5.47
C TYR A 62 9.33 0.85 -4.20
N SER A 63 8.56 0.81 -3.12
CA SER A 63 8.98 0.24 -1.85
C SER A 63 7.93 -0.74 -1.34
N GLY A 64 8.39 -1.87 -0.82
CA GLY A 64 7.55 -2.94 -0.30
C GLY A 64 7.07 -2.66 1.11
N LYS A 65 5.81 -3.01 1.38
CA LYS A 65 5.18 -2.93 2.69
C LYS A 65 4.45 -4.24 2.96
N LEU A 66 4.73 -4.83 4.12
CA LEU A 66 4.09 -6.05 4.60
C LEU A 66 3.17 -5.71 5.77
N TYR A 67 1.91 -6.08 5.65
CA TYR A 67 0.85 -5.82 6.61
C TYR A 67 0.38 -7.13 7.24
N TRP A 68 0.14 -7.08 8.55
CA TRP A 68 -0.67 -8.09 9.21
C TRP A 68 -2.15 -7.71 9.04
N ILE A 69 -2.91 -8.60 8.41
CA ILE A 69 -4.37 -8.46 8.19
C ILE A 69 -5.17 -9.57 8.89
N GLY A 70 -4.48 -10.45 9.63
CA GLY A 70 -5.09 -11.51 10.42
C GLY A 70 -5.77 -11.01 11.70
N ASP A 71 -5.91 -11.89 12.69
CA ASP A 71 -6.57 -11.54 13.94
C ASP A 71 -5.83 -10.40 14.68
N THR A 72 -6.54 -9.31 14.93
CA THR A 72 -6.03 -8.12 15.62
C THR A 72 -6.11 -8.25 17.14
N ILE A 73 -6.92 -9.16 17.67
CA ILE A 73 -7.05 -9.40 19.12
C ILE A 73 -5.77 -10.04 19.66
N GLU A 74 -5.14 -10.90 18.87
CA GLU A 74 -3.94 -11.64 19.23
C GLU A 74 -2.64 -10.97 18.76
N ILE A 75 -2.70 -9.72 18.28
CA ILE A 75 -1.56 -9.03 17.65
C ILE A 75 -0.37 -8.84 18.61
N ASP A 76 -0.62 -8.70 19.91
CA ASP A 76 0.42 -8.62 20.94
C ASP A 76 1.23 -9.91 21.07
N ASN A 77 0.65 -11.04 20.65
CA ASN A 77 1.27 -12.36 20.64
C ASN A 77 1.73 -12.78 19.23
N THR A 78 1.59 -11.93 18.22
CA THR A 78 1.97 -12.20 16.84
C THR A 78 3.36 -11.65 16.54
N TYR A 79 4.23 -12.49 15.96
CA TYR A 79 5.59 -12.13 15.57
C TYR A 79 5.88 -12.58 14.15
N LEU A 80 6.55 -11.71 13.40
CA LEU A 80 7.20 -12.03 12.13
C LEU A 80 8.59 -12.60 12.42
N GLU A 81 8.85 -13.82 11.97
CA GLU A 81 10.08 -14.58 12.24
C GLU A 81 11.03 -14.60 11.03
N SER A 82 10.49 -14.53 9.82
CA SER A 82 11.30 -14.50 8.61
C SER A 82 10.52 -13.89 7.46
N LEU A 83 11.20 -13.10 6.64
CA LEU A 83 10.68 -12.53 5.41
C LEU A 83 11.64 -12.84 4.27
N ILE A 84 11.16 -13.55 3.26
CA ILE A 84 11.90 -13.85 2.03
C ILE A 84 11.11 -13.29 0.85
N VAL A 85 11.79 -12.52 -0.01
CA VAL A 85 11.21 -11.97 -1.24
C VAL A 85 11.98 -12.55 -2.42
N LYS A 86 11.23 -13.09 -3.39
CA LYS A 86 11.77 -13.69 -4.61
C LYS A 86 11.23 -13.00 -5.85
N LYS A 87 12.07 -12.88 -6.88
CA LYS A 87 11.73 -12.47 -8.24
C LYS A 87 12.13 -13.58 -9.19
N ASP A 88 11.18 -14.14 -9.93
CA ASP A 88 11.42 -15.27 -10.84
C ASP A 88 12.23 -16.41 -10.19
N ASP A 89 11.83 -16.79 -8.97
CA ASP A 89 12.51 -17.76 -8.09
C ASP A 89 13.90 -17.35 -7.55
N GLU A 90 14.46 -16.20 -7.96
CA GLU A 90 15.69 -15.64 -7.40
C GLU A 90 15.41 -14.87 -6.11
N VAL A 91 16.18 -15.13 -5.05
CA VAL A 91 16.03 -14.46 -3.76
C VAL A 91 16.59 -13.03 -3.83
N LEU A 92 15.72 -12.04 -3.73
CA LEU A 92 16.10 -10.62 -3.63
C LEU A 92 16.36 -10.20 -2.18
N LEU A 93 15.58 -10.74 -1.25
CA LEU A 93 15.69 -10.48 0.18
C LEU A 93 15.48 -11.77 0.96
N SER A 94 16.30 -11.99 1.98
CA SER A 94 16.08 -13.00 3.00
C SER A 94 16.48 -12.41 4.33
N SER A 95 15.51 -12.25 5.23
CA SER A 95 15.72 -11.70 6.57
C SER A 95 15.10 -12.64 7.60
N ASP A 96 15.95 -13.17 8.48
CA ASP A 96 15.51 -13.83 9.70
C ASP A 96 15.45 -12.79 10.82
N THR A 97 14.31 -12.67 11.46
CA THR A 97 14.01 -11.58 12.41
C THR A 97 13.05 -12.06 13.50
N GLU A 98 12.78 -11.24 14.50
CA GLU A 98 11.72 -11.49 15.48
C GLU A 98 11.02 -10.17 15.74
N ILE A 99 10.13 -9.80 14.82
CA ILE A 99 9.45 -8.51 14.85
C ILE A 99 8.07 -8.68 15.47
N PRO A 100 7.77 -8.05 16.62
CA PRO A 100 6.44 -8.09 17.19
C PRO A 100 5.47 -7.24 16.36
N MET A 101 4.34 -7.82 15.94
CA MET A 101 3.40 -7.11 15.05
C MET A 101 2.63 -5.98 15.74
N HIS A 102 2.59 -5.91 17.07
CA HIS A 102 1.98 -4.79 17.80
C HIS A 102 2.68 -3.44 17.60
N ASP A 103 3.95 -3.45 17.20
CA ASP A 103 4.68 -2.23 16.84
C ASP A 103 4.30 -1.71 15.44
N TYR A 104 3.72 -2.58 14.63
CA TYR A 104 3.32 -2.33 13.25
C TYR A 104 1.80 -2.39 13.05
N ALA A 105 1.02 -2.35 14.14
CA ALA A 105 -0.43 -2.35 14.13
C ALA A 105 -1.06 -0.96 13.84
N GLY A 106 -0.23 0.08 13.71
CA GLY A 106 -0.66 1.47 13.72
C GLY A 106 -1.03 2.00 15.10
N GLY A 107 -1.54 3.24 15.12
CA GLY A 107 -1.88 3.95 16.35
C GLY A 107 -0.82 4.97 16.76
N THR A 108 -0.67 5.20 18.05
CA THR A 108 0.29 6.17 18.61
C THR A 108 1.07 5.54 19.76
N PHE A 109 2.34 5.88 19.87
CA PHE A 109 3.16 5.57 21.03
C PHE A 109 2.76 6.47 22.22
N SER A 110 3.24 6.14 23.40
CA SER A 110 2.96 6.90 24.63
C SER A 110 3.51 8.32 24.62
N ASP A 111 4.51 8.59 23.77
CA ASP A 111 5.08 9.93 23.54
C ASP A 111 4.29 10.75 22.49
N GLY A 112 3.24 10.18 21.91
CA GLY A 112 2.38 10.81 20.90
C GLY A 112 2.87 10.65 19.46
N SER A 113 4.00 9.96 19.21
CA SER A 113 4.46 9.65 17.86
C SER A 113 3.57 8.59 17.20
N ALA A 114 3.44 8.63 15.86
CA ALA A 114 2.64 7.67 15.12
C ALA A 114 3.36 6.32 15.03
N LYS A 115 2.63 5.23 15.28
CA LYS A 115 3.13 3.87 15.06
C LYS A 115 3.05 3.52 13.58
N GLU A 116 4.03 2.76 13.12
CA GLU A 116 4.02 2.18 11.79
C GLU A 116 2.83 1.22 11.64
N LYS A 117 2.37 1.06 10.40
CA LYS A 117 1.24 0.16 10.05
C LYS A 117 1.70 -1.07 9.26
N SER A 118 2.98 -1.13 8.92
CA SER A 118 3.55 -2.13 8.04
C SER A 118 5.04 -2.27 8.25
N VAL A 119 5.56 -3.47 8.04
CA VAL A 119 6.99 -3.71 7.95
C VAL A 119 7.45 -3.33 6.54
N SER A 120 8.33 -2.34 6.43
CA SER A 120 8.93 -1.95 5.15
C SER A 120 10.00 -2.95 4.71
N PHE A 121 10.06 -3.23 3.41
CA PHE A 121 11.09 -4.09 2.81
C PHE A 121 11.39 -3.64 1.38
N LEU A 122 12.61 -3.92 0.90
CA LEU A 122 13.09 -3.57 -0.45
C LEU A 122 12.68 -2.15 -0.88
N GLU A 123 13.48 -1.17 -0.45
CA GLU A 123 13.22 0.24 -0.74
C GLU A 123 13.77 0.65 -2.10
N ARG A 124 13.03 1.52 -2.78
CA ARG A 124 13.48 2.22 -4.00
C ARG A 124 13.87 1.29 -5.15
N LEU A 125 13.11 0.21 -5.36
CA LEU A 125 13.21 -0.63 -6.55
C LEU A 125 12.70 0.15 -7.77
N ASP A 126 13.38 0.05 -8.91
CA ASP A 126 12.87 0.65 -10.13
C ASP A 126 11.66 -0.15 -10.66
N GLU A 127 10.71 0.54 -11.32
CA GLU A 127 9.49 -0.09 -11.90
C GLU A 127 9.79 -1.31 -12.78
N HIS A 128 10.84 -1.23 -13.59
CA HIS A 128 11.25 -2.31 -14.51
C HIS A 128 11.78 -3.56 -13.80
N GLU A 129 12.07 -3.48 -12.50
CA GLU A 129 12.44 -4.65 -11.70
C GLU A 129 11.21 -5.45 -11.24
N LEU A 130 10.01 -4.86 -11.31
CA LEU A 130 8.74 -5.47 -10.94
C LEU A 130 7.90 -5.83 -12.18
N GLU A 131 7.90 -4.97 -13.20
CA GLU A 131 7.09 -5.14 -14.40
C GLU A 131 7.46 -6.43 -15.16
N GLY A 132 6.46 -7.29 -15.41
CA GLY A 132 6.63 -8.54 -16.14
C GLY A 132 7.34 -9.66 -15.37
N HIS A 133 7.58 -9.48 -14.08
CA HIS A 133 8.26 -10.45 -13.21
C HIS A 133 7.32 -11.07 -12.17
N ASP A 134 7.53 -12.34 -11.85
CA ASP A 134 6.78 -13.04 -10.81
C ASP A 134 7.41 -12.74 -9.44
N ILE A 135 6.72 -11.91 -8.64
CA ILE A 135 7.17 -11.55 -7.29
C ILE A 135 6.44 -12.41 -6.26
N THR A 136 7.21 -13.16 -5.47
CA THR A 136 6.69 -14.04 -4.42
C THR A 136 7.29 -13.65 -3.08
N ILE A 137 6.44 -13.63 -2.05
CA ILE A 137 6.85 -13.36 -0.68
C ILE A 137 6.52 -14.57 0.18
N GLU A 138 7.52 -15.02 0.94
CA GLU A 138 7.39 -16.08 1.94
C GLU A 138 7.59 -15.46 3.33
N VAL A 139 6.62 -15.71 4.20
CA VAL A 139 6.58 -15.16 5.56
C VAL A 139 6.53 -16.32 6.54
N LYS A 140 7.49 -16.40 7.46
CA LYS A 140 7.35 -17.26 8.65
C LYS A 140 6.93 -16.39 9.82
N TRP A 141 5.97 -16.86 10.59
CA TRP A 141 5.41 -16.11 11.69
C TRP A 141 4.95 -17.04 12.80
N LYS A 142 4.78 -16.47 14.00
CA LYS A 142 4.18 -17.17 15.12
C LYS A 142 3.09 -16.32 15.76
N GLN A 143 2.10 -16.99 16.34
CA GLN A 143 1.09 -16.36 17.18
C GLN A 143 0.93 -17.22 18.44
N GLY A 144 1.36 -16.67 19.58
CA GLY A 144 1.56 -17.43 20.81
C GLY A 144 2.53 -18.59 20.60
N ASN A 145 2.04 -19.83 20.77
CA ASN A 145 2.84 -21.06 20.59
C ASN A 145 2.65 -21.72 19.20
N HIS A 146 1.87 -21.10 18.31
CA HIS A 146 1.63 -21.63 16.98
C HIS A 146 2.61 -21.01 15.99
N TYR A 147 3.32 -21.85 15.24
CA TYR A 147 4.23 -21.43 14.18
C TYR A 147 3.60 -21.75 12.82
N SER A 148 3.70 -20.80 11.89
CA SER A 148 3.13 -20.92 10.56
C SER A 148 4.03 -20.28 9.51
N ALA A 149 3.79 -20.67 8.26
CA ALA A 149 4.43 -20.09 7.10
C ALA A 149 3.35 -19.78 6.05
N SER A 150 3.42 -18.58 5.49
CA SER A 150 2.48 -18.08 4.51
C SER A 150 3.26 -17.69 3.26
N GLN A 151 2.68 -17.96 2.11
CA GLN A 151 3.23 -17.56 0.82
C GLN A 151 2.18 -16.75 0.08
N LEU A 152 2.60 -15.64 -0.52
CA LEU A 152 1.76 -14.77 -1.32
C LEU A 152 2.52 -14.38 -2.60
N THR A 153 1.77 -14.32 -3.69
CA THR A 153 2.27 -13.85 -4.99
C THR A 153 1.67 -12.50 -5.25
N LEU A 154 2.51 -11.54 -5.60
CA LEU A 154 2.05 -10.20 -5.94
C LEU A 154 1.61 -10.18 -7.39
N ASN A 155 0.45 -9.57 -7.63
CA ASN A 155 -0.06 -9.34 -8.96
C ASN A 155 -0.03 -7.84 -9.22
N GLU A 156 0.34 -7.47 -10.44
CA GLU A 156 0.15 -6.10 -10.89
C GLU A 156 -1.35 -5.77 -10.85
N LYS A 157 -1.65 -4.62 -10.27
CA LYS A 157 -2.98 -4.05 -10.25
C LYS A 157 -2.93 -2.71 -10.95
N THR A 158 -3.73 -2.62 -11.98
CA THR A 158 -3.94 -1.42 -12.79
C THR A 158 -5.24 -0.73 -12.39
N LEU A 159 -5.43 0.49 -12.87
CA LEU A 159 -6.66 1.24 -12.62
C LEU A 159 -7.93 0.55 -13.17
N PHE A 160 -7.76 -0.39 -14.10
CA PHE A 160 -8.86 -1.06 -14.80
C PHE A 160 -9.08 -2.49 -14.33
N ASP A 161 -8.32 -2.98 -13.35
CA ASP A 161 -8.56 -4.29 -12.76
C ASP A 161 -9.81 -4.24 -11.87
N GLU A 162 -10.95 -4.56 -12.47
CA GLU A 162 -12.17 -4.87 -11.74
C GLU A 162 -11.93 -6.11 -10.87
N LYS A 163 -12.35 -6.04 -9.59
CA LYS A 163 -12.49 -7.21 -8.71
C LYS A 163 -13.24 -8.31 -9.46
N GLN A 164 -12.52 -9.31 -9.94
CA GLN A 164 -13.12 -10.62 -10.21
C GLN A 164 -13.35 -11.27 -8.85
N GLN A 165 -14.47 -10.91 -8.21
CA GLN A 165 -15.04 -11.63 -7.08
C GLN A 165 -15.97 -12.74 -7.57
#